data_AF-A6VIE5-F1
#
_entry.id   AF-A6VIE5-F1
#
_cell.length_a   1.000
_cell.length_b   1.000
_cell.length_c   1.000
_cell.angle_alpha   90.00
_cell.angle_beta   90.00
_cell.angle_gamma   90.00
#
_symmetry.space_group_name_H-M   'P 1'
#
loop_
_entity.id
_entity.type
_entity.pdbx_description
1 polymer ?
#
loop_
_entity_poly.entity_id
_entity_poly.type
_entity_poly.pdbx_seq_one_letter_code
_entity_poly.pdbx_strand_id
1 'polypeptide(L)'
;MTENTEIKISSKAKKMLRSQSHEIEPVVWVGKEGIDKTIEEIKRQIKDKSLIKIKVRKSALESGDKTEMAEKVAKETGAEIISVVGNVITIFKPKEGWKKYSTKKTKKEKYVEEFEEMRSKKTLLKR
;
A
#
# COMPACT_ATOMS: atom_id res chain seq x y z
N MET A 1 -3.04 -22.68 8.88
CA MET A 1 -2.15 -21.59 9.35
C MET A 1 -1.58 -20.94 8.10
N THR A 2 -2.18 -19.86 7.60
CA THR A 2 -1.72 -19.21 6.36
C THR A 2 -0.62 -18.22 6.70
N GLU A 3 0.60 -18.55 6.30
CA GLU A 3 1.78 -17.70 6.35
C GLU A 3 1.53 -16.40 5.57
N ASN A 4 1.25 -15.30 6.30
CA ASN A 4 1.25 -13.96 5.74
C ASN A 4 2.69 -13.62 5.34
N THR A 5 3.07 -13.98 4.12
CA THR A 5 4.35 -13.59 3.55
C THR A 5 4.32 -12.09 3.32
N GLU A 6 4.97 -11.31 4.19
CA GLU A 6 5.18 -9.88 3.99
C GLU A 6 6.09 -9.66 2.79
N ILE A 7 5.51 -9.46 1.60
CA ILE A 7 6.26 -9.12 0.41
C ILE A 7 6.55 -7.61 0.43
N LYS A 8 7.66 -7.26 1.06
CA LYS A 8 8.14 -5.87 1.18
C LYS A 8 8.82 -5.44 -0.12
N ILE A 9 8.26 -4.49 -0.84
CA ILE A 9 8.85 -3.97 -2.08
C ILE A 9 9.97 -2.99 -1.74
N SER A 10 11.14 -3.18 -2.36
CA SER A 10 12.29 -2.28 -2.16
C SER A 10 12.00 -0.85 -2.59
N SER A 11 12.67 0.14 -1.98
CA SER A 11 12.51 1.56 -2.34
C SER A 11 12.78 1.83 -3.84
N LYS A 12 13.73 1.10 -4.45
CA LYS A 12 14.02 1.18 -5.89
C LYS A 12 12.85 0.67 -6.71
N ALA A 13 12.29 -0.49 -6.34
CA ALA A 13 11.12 -1.05 -7.00
C ALA A 13 9.87 -0.17 -6.80
N LYS A 14 9.66 0.42 -5.61
CA LYS A 14 8.57 1.40 -5.38
C LYS A 14 8.69 2.61 -6.30
N LYS A 15 9.90 3.16 -6.49
CA LYS A 15 10.12 4.28 -7.41
C LYS A 15 9.81 3.90 -8.86
N MET A 16 10.22 2.71 -9.30
CA MET A 16 9.90 2.20 -10.64
C MET A 16 8.40 2.00 -10.83
N LEU A 17 7.74 1.32 -9.89
CA LEU A 17 6.29 1.06 -9.92
C LEU A 17 5.48 2.36 -9.86
N ARG A 18 5.96 3.36 -9.12
CA ARG A 18 5.35 4.69 -9.09
C ARG A 18 5.44 5.38 -10.45
N SER A 19 6.56 5.27 -11.15
CA SER A 19 6.68 5.80 -12.51
C SER A 19 5.72 5.08 -13.46
N GLN A 20 5.69 3.75 -13.41
CA GLN A 20 4.78 2.94 -14.24
C GLN A 20 3.32 3.23 -13.91
N SER A 21 3.00 3.54 -12.65
CA SER A 21 1.63 3.84 -12.30
C SER A 21 1.15 5.10 -13.00
N HIS A 22 1.98 6.13 -13.23
CA HIS A 22 1.55 7.39 -13.85
C HIS A 22 0.88 7.20 -15.21
N GLU A 23 1.30 6.20 -15.99
CA GLU A 23 0.76 5.86 -17.30
C GLU A 23 -0.58 5.12 -17.23
N ILE A 24 -0.92 4.56 -16.07
CA ILE A 24 -2.12 3.74 -15.86
C ILE A 24 -3.25 4.61 -15.33
N GLU A 25 -4.46 4.40 -15.83
CA GLU A 25 -5.67 5.04 -15.30
C GLU A 25 -6.27 4.26 -14.12
N PRO A 26 -6.97 4.93 -13.19
CA PRO A 26 -7.70 4.23 -12.13
C PRO A 26 -8.74 3.27 -12.71
N VAL A 27 -8.65 2.00 -12.30
CA VAL A 27 -9.55 0.92 -12.75
C VAL A 27 -10.73 0.73 -11.83
N VAL A 28 -10.63 1.23 -10.60
CA VAL A 28 -11.62 1.04 -9.54
C VAL A 28 -11.95 2.38 -8.90
N TRP A 29 -13.23 2.64 -8.66
CA TRP A 29 -13.71 3.85 -7.98
C TRP A 29 -14.43 3.51 -6.68
N VAL A 30 -14.01 4.15 -5.58
CA VAL A 30 -14.67 4.02 -4.28
C VAL A 30 -15.74 5.11 -4.15
N GLY A 31 -17.00 4.70 -3.99
CA GLY A 31 -18.17 5.56 -3.85
C GLY A 31 -18.60 5.80 -2.40
N LYS A 32 -19.80 6.37 -2.20
CA LYS A 32 -20.39 6.64 -0.86
C LYS A 32 -20.53 5.39 0.01
N GLU A 33 -20.69 4.23 -0.61
CA GLU A 33 -20.85 2.95 0.10
C GLU A 33 -19.55 2.44 0.71
N GLY A 34 -18.46 3.20 0.55
CA GLY A 34 -17.17 2.90 1.16
C GLY A 34 -16.38 1.84 0.40
N ILE A 35 -15.25 1.48 1.01
CA ILE A 35 -14.29 0.59 0.38
C ILE A 35 -14.74 -0.88 0.41
N ASP A 36 -15.60 -1.25 1.36
CA ASP A 36 -16.08 -2.62 1.59
C ASP A 36 -16.71 -3.24 0.36
N LYS A 37 -17.64 -2.54 -0.30
CA LYS A 37 -18.24 -3.02 -1.56
C LYS A 37 -17.25 -3.14 -2.71
N THR A 38 -16.14 -2.43 -2.62
CA THR A 38 -15.15 -2.33 -3.69
C THR A 38 -14.03 -3.35 -3.50
N ILE A 39 -13.85 -3.92 -2.30
CA ILE A 39 -12.75 -4.85 -1.97
C ILE A 39 -12.73 -6.08 -2.88
N GLU A 40 -13.89 -6.68 -3.16
CA GLU A 40 -13.96 -7.88 -4.01
C GLU A 40 -13.49 -7.59 -5.44
N GLU A 41 -13.92 -6.46 -6.01
CA GLU A 41 -13.48 -6.04 -7.33
C GLU A 41 -11.99 -5.67 -7.34
N ILE A 42 -11.50 -5.02 -6.27
CA ILE A 42 -10.06 -4.76 -6.11
C ILE A 42 -9.28 -6.08 -6.09
N LYS A 43 -9.74 -7.09 -5.36
CA LYS A 43 -9.13 -8.44 -5.28
C LYS A 43 -9.09 -9.11 -6.65
N ARG A 44 -10.12 -8.92 -7.48
CA ARG A 44 -10.15 -9.42 -8.86
C ARG A 44 -9.16 -8.68 -9.76
N GLN A 45 -9.25 -7.35 -9.80
CA GLN A 45 -8.41 -6.50 -10.66
C GLN A 45 -6.92 -6.63 -10.33
N ILE A 46 -6.56 -6.72 -9.04
CA ILE A 46 -5.16 -6.90 -8.64
C ILE A 46 -4.61 -8.26 -9.06
N LYS A 47 -5.44 -9.31 -9.07
CA LYS A 47 -5.05 -10.64 -9.53
C LYS A 47 -4.74 -10.66 -11.03
N ASP A 48 -5.50 -9.90 -11.82
CA ASP A 48 -5.29 -9.80 -13.26
C ASP A 48 -4.11 -8.89 -13.63
N LYS A 49 -4.07 -7.67 -13.09
CA LYS A 49 -3.15 -6.61 -13.55
C LYS A 49 -1.89 -6.44 -12.70
N SER A 50 -1.83 -7.03 -11.50
CA SER A 50 -0.74 -6.89 -10.51
C SER A 50 -0.46 -5.47 -9.99
N LEU A 51 -0.63 -4.42 -10.80
CA LEU A 51 -0.49 -3.02 -10.46
C LEU A 51 -1.80 -2.31 -10.82
N ILE A 52 -2.47 -1.72 -9.82
CA ILE A 52 -3.72 -1.01 -10.06
C ILE A 52 -3.76 0.32 -9.31
N LYS A 53 -4.53 1.24 -9.87
CA LYS A 53 -4.92 2.49 -9.25
C LYS A 53 -6.39 2.46 -8.84
N ILE A 54 -6.64 2.89 -7.62
CA ILE A 54 -7.97 3.00 -7.02
C ILE A 54 -8.23 4.48 -6.79
N LYS A 55 -9.33 5.01 -7.34
CA LYS A 55 -9.72 6.41 -7.16
C LYS A 55 -10.84 6.50 -6.13
N VAL A 56 -10.57 7.16 -5.03
CA VAL A 56 -11.55 7.44 -3.99
C VAL A 56 -12.33 8.71 -4.35
N ARG A 57 -13.67 8.62 -4.41
CA ARG A 57 -14.49 9.82 -4.62
C ARG A 57 -14.52 10.65 -3.35
N LYS A 58 -14.71 11.97 -3.50
CA LYS A 58 -14.79 12.90 -2.37
C LYS A 58 -15.85 12.49 -1.35
N SER A 59 -16.98 11.97 -1.84
CA SER A 59 -18.09 11.52 -1.01
C SER A 59 -17.77 10.31 -0.11
N ALA A 60 -16.70 9.57 -0.41
CA ALA A 60 -16.22 8.49 0.45
C ALA A 60 -15.21 9.01 1.48
N LEU A 61 -14.44 10.05 1.12
CA LEU A 61 -13.47 10.71 1.99
C LEU A 61 -14.12 11.48 3.15
N GLU A 62 -15.41 11.83 3.05
CA GLU A 62 -16.15 12.45 4.15
C GLU A 62 -16.33 11.51 5.36
N SER A 63 -16.19 10.20 5.17
CA SER A 63 -16.43 9.19 6.20
C SER A 63 -15.15 8.48 6.67
N GLY A 64 -13.97 8.80 6.14
CA GLY A 64 -12.72 8.18 6.60
C GLY A 64 -11.47 8.65 5.85
N ASP A 65 -10.30 8.41 6.46
CA ASP A 65 -9.01 8.80 5.89
C ASP A 65 -8.58 7.89 4.74
N LYS A 66 -8.01 8.50 3.70
CA LYS A 66 -7.45 7.78 2.55
C LYS A 66 -6.34 6.80 2.92
N THR A 67 -5.60 7.09 4.00
CA THR A 67 -4.52 6.23 4.50
C THR A 67 -5.11 4.96 5.11
N GLU A 68 -6.12 5.09 5.98
CA GLU A 68 -6.83 3.95 6.57
C GLU A 68 -7.49 3.09 5.49
N MET A 69 -8.10 3.72 4.48
CA MET A 69 -8.64 3.01 3.33
C MET A 69 -7.56 2.23 2.56
N ALA A 70 -6.40 2.83 2.34
CA ALA A 70 -5.29 2.16 1.66
C ALA A 70 -4.76 0.98 2.48
N GLU A 71 -4.63 1.14 3.80
CA GLU A 71 -4.21 0.08 4.72
C GLU A 71 -5.22 -1.07 4.77
N LYS A 72 -6.52 -0.76 4.82
CA LYS A 72 -7.58 -1.75 4.76
C LYS A 72 -7.52 -2.55 3.46
N VAL A 73 -7.35 -1.88 2.32
CA VAL A 73 -7.19 -2.55 1.02
C VAL A 73 -5.94 -3.42 1.00
N ALA A 74 -4.81 -2.91 1.47
CA ALA A 74 -3.56 -3.66 1.51
C ALA A 74 -3.70 -4.94 2.34
N LYS A 75 -4.29 -4.83 3.54
CA LYS A 75 -4.56 -5.95 4.43
C LYS A 75 -5.46 -7.00 3.79
N GLU A 76 -6.54 -6.56 3.16
CA GLU A 76 -7.53 -7.46 2.55
C GLU A 76 -7.03 -8.14 1.28
N THR A 77 -6.26 -7.43 0.46
CA THR A 77 -5.78 -7.94 -0.84
C THR A 77 -4.43 -8.66 -0.73
N GLY A 78 -3.70 -8.45 0.38
CA GLY A 78 -2.30 -8.83 0.52
C GLY A 78 -1.39 -8.09 -0.47
N ALA A 79 -1.80 -6.91 -0.92
CA ALA A 79 -1.02 -6.06 -1.82
C ALA A 79 -0.26 -5.00 -1.03
N GLU A 80 0.85 -4.52 -1.57
CA GLU A 80 1.62 -3.44 -0.95
C GLU A 80 1.24 -2.07 -1.52
N ILE A 81 1.14 -1.09 -0.63
CA ILE A 81 0.90 0.31 -1.00
C ILE A 81 2.21 0.89 -1.56
N ILE A 82 2.14 1.38 -2.80
CA ILE A 82 3.27 2.01 -3.48
C ILE A 82 3.24 3.53 -3.27
N SER A 83 2.06 4.13 -3.46
CA SER A 83 1.89 5.58 -3.34
C SER A 83 0.43 5.94 -3.14
N VAL A 84 0.19 6.99 -2.36
CA VAL A 84 -1.12 7.64 -2.19
C VAL A 84 -0.95 9.09 -2.63
N VAL A 85 -1.63 9.49 -3.71
CA VAL A 85 -1.55 10.84 -4.27
C VAL A 85 -2.95 11.41 -4.43
N GLY A 86 -3.24 12.52 -3.75
CA GLY A 86 -4.58 13.09 -3.72
C GLY A 86 -5.59 12.07 -3.21
N ASN A 87 -6.54 11.70 -4.07
CA ASN A 87 -7.56 10.68 -3.80
C ASN A 87 -7.32 9.39 -4.60
N VAL A 88 -6.10 9.17 -5.10
CA VAL A 88 -5.73 7.97 -5.87
C VAL A 88 -4.73 7.16 -5.08
N ILE A 89 -5.06 5.89 -4.86
CA ILE A 89 -4.24 4.91 -4.16
C ILE A 89 -3.66 3.96 -5.20
N THR A 90 -2.33 3.80 -5.20
CA THR A 90 -1.64 2.84 -6.05
C THR A 90 -1.20 1.65 -5.21
N ILE A 91 -1.69 0.46 -5.56
CA ILE A 91 -1.31 -0.79 -4.90
C ILE A 91 -0.68 -1.75 -5.90
N PHE A 92 0.19 -2.61 -5.39
CA PHE A 92 0.89 -3.60 -6.18
C PHE A 92 0.93 -4.96 -5.47
N LYS A 93 0.59 -6.02 -6.20
CA LYS A 93 0.74 -7.40 -5.75
C LYS A 93 1.64 -8.14 -6.73
N PRO A 94 2.81 -8.63 -6.30
CA PRO A 94 3.64 -9.44 -7.15
C PRO A 94 2.95 -10.79 -7.42
N LYS A 95 3.02 -11.24 -8.68
CA LYS A 95 2.59 -12.58 -9.07
C LYS A 95 3.69 -13.60 -8.78
N GLU A 96 3.28 -14.85 -8.62
CA GLU A 96 4.20 -15.98 -8.47
C GLU A 96 5.18 -16.01 -9.67
N GLY A 97 6.49 -16.05 -9.38
CA GLY A 97 7.55 -16.00 -10.39
C GLY A 97 8.14 -14.61 -10.68
N TRP A 98 7.57 -13.51 -10.16
CA TRP A 98 8.11 -12.16 -10.40
C TRP A 98 9.31 -11.82 -9.50
N LYS A 99 10.49 -12.35 -9.84
CA LYS A 99 11.76 -12.13 -9.11
C LYS A 99 12.32 -10.70 -9.22
N LYS A 100 11.87 -9.91 -10.21
CA LYS A 100 12.38 -8.55 -10.50
C LYS A 100 11.99 -7.51 -9.44
N TYR A 101 10.86 -7.74 -8.75
CA TYR A 101 10.32 -6.81 -7.76
C TYR A 101 10.50 -7.31 -6.30
N SER A 102 10.84 -8.59 -6.12
CA SER A 102 11.16 -9.18 -4.82
C SER A 102 12.63 -8.96 -4.47
N THR A 103 12.92 -8.11 -3.49
CA THR A 103 14.24 -8.13 -2.85
C THR A 103 14.21 -9.13 -1.71
N LYS A 104 14.98 -10.22 -1.80
CA LYS A 104 15.41 -10.94 -0.60
C LYS A 104 16.38 -10.01 0.15
N LYS A 105 15.88 -9.17 1.06
CA LYS A 105 16.77 -8.37 1.91
C LYS A 105 16.19 -8.20 3.32
N THR A 106 16.67 -9.09 4.19
CA THR A 106 16.73 -8.98 5.65
C THR A 106 17.47 -7.68 6.07
N LYS A 107 17.12 -7.14 7.25
CA LYS A 107 17.54 -5.87 7.88
C LYS A 107 16.66 -4.65 7.57
N LYS A 108 15.50 -4.55 8.24
CA LYS A 108 14.86 -3.25 8.49
C LYS A 108 14.27 -3.09 9.89
N GLU A 109 13.86 -4.17 10.59
CA GLU A 109 13.35 -4.07 11.98
C GLU A 109 14.32 -3.37 12.94
N LYS A 110 15.62 -3.73 12.92
CA LYS A 110 16.62 -3.18 13.86
C LYS A 110 16.78 -1.65 13.81
N TYR A 111 16.52 -1.02 12.67
CA TYR A 111 16.62 0.45 12.52
C TYR A 111 15.33 1.18 12.89
N VAL A 112 14.18 0.50 12.95
CA VAL A 112 12.90 1.10 13.33
C VAL A 112 12.81 1.19 14.86
N GLU A 113 13.19 0.12 15.56
CA GLU A 113 13.27 0.12 17.03
C GLU A 113 14.29 1.16 17.54
N GLU A 114 15.47 1.23 16.93
CA GLU A 114 16.51 2.21 17.31
C GLU A 114 16.06 3.66 17.05
N PHE A 115 15.19 3.88 16.05
CA PHE A 115 14.64 5.21 15.72
C PHE A 115 13.47 5.60 16.64
N GLU A 116 12.64 4.64 17.06
CA GLU A 116 11.59 4.85 18.07
C GLU A 116 12.18 5.13 19.47
N GLU A 117 13.25 4.41 19.86
CA GLU A 117 14.01 4.71 21.08
C GLU A 117 14.68 6.10 21.03
N MET A 118 15.22 6.49 19.87
CA MET A 118 15.77 7.84 19.67
C MET A 118 14.71 8.94 19.80
N ARG A 119 13.49 8.72 19.26
CA ARG A 119 12.37 9.66 19.37
C ARG A 119 11.84 9.77 20.80
N SER A 120 11.85 8.66 21.55
CA SER A 120 11.49 8.64 22.97
C SER A 120 12.49 9.41 23.84
N LYS A 121 13.81 9.19 23.65
CA LYS A 121 14.86 9.92 24.38
C LYS A 121 14.85 11.43 24.12
N LYS A 122 14.46 11.88 22.92
CA LYS A 122 14.38 13.31 22.57
C LYS A 122 13.21 14.04 23.25
N THR A 123 12.18 13.30 23.70
CA THR A 123 11.04 13.85 24.45
C THR A 123 11.37 14.07 25.93
N LEU A 124 12.30 13.29 26.48
CA LEU A 124 12.71 13.38 27.90
C LEU A 124 13.75 14.46 28.18
N LEU A 125 14.40 15.02 27.15
CA LEU A 125 15.44 16.04 27.29
C LEU A 125 14.90 17.49 27.24
N LYS A 126 13.57 17.68 27.32
CA LYS A 126 12.89 18.97 27.15
C LYS A 126 12.09 19.41 28.39
N ARG A 127 12.55 19.04 29.59
CA ARG A 127 12.10 19.58 30.88
C ARG A 127 13.27 20.25 31.58
#